data_AF-A0A2A5VTE9-F1
#
_entry.id   AF-A0A2A5VTE9-F1
#
_cell.length_a   1.000
_cell.length_b   1.000
_cell.length_c   1.000
_cell.angle_alpha   90.00
_cell.angle_beta   90.00
_cell.angle_gamma   90.00
#
_symmetry.space_group_name_H-M   'P 1'
#
loop_
_entity.id
_entity.type
_entity.pdbx_description
1 polymer ?
#
loop_
_entity_poly.entity_id
_entity_poly.type
_entity_poly.pdbx_seq_one_letter_code
_entity_poly.pdbx_strand_id
1 'polypeptide(L)'
;MNNAIVLELRNPSDEVHTFRFGEGARIGRLPSNGNIVHNAETITFSVPAQSSRWVAFSSTGELVTPHSIDDIQATTTNRIIADEGNTTYVPLPAHWVTANLEDARDAFTHACRSSIQGVHEDHNLGIGGYALMATFSRLRSERTGQCGVYSPNALGFEYDNNNDSLHNHLLNGNLVMDEAYGSGFDSSDSIRLELSNTTDRNIRLCMAPGTAFEQRDRHAQNQQNVVLRDEVEVTILPGESATITAHGMCANRTGASPDGHLLATPFRLMNASNFMGREGREQSDLWARTDTTNPHRGRM
;
A
#
# COMPACT_ATOMS: atom_id res chain seq x y z
N MET A 1 -8.83 2.98 16.77
CA MET A 1 -7.36 2.88 16.89
C MET A 1 -6.81 4.08 17.70
N ASN A 2 -7.06 4.17 19.02
CA ASN A 2 -6.70 5.36 19.83
C ASN A 2 -5.62 5.13 20.91
N ASN A 3 -4.82 4.07 20.81
CA ASN A 3 -3.99 3.60 21.92
C ASN A 3 -2.51 3.42 21.56
N ALA A 4 -1.93 4.35 20.79
CA ALA A 4 -0.49 4.36 20.53
C ALA A 4 0.15 5.67 21.00
N ILE A 5 1.37 5.59 21.53
CA ILE A 5 2.22 6.75 21.82
C ILE A 5 3.21 6.90 20.67
N VAL A 6 3.18 8.05 20.01
CA VAL A 6 4.08 8.38 18.91
C VAL A 6 5.14 9.34 19.43
N LEU A 7 6.41 9.02 19.18
CA LEU A 7 7.57 9.83 19.56
C LEU A 7 8.34 10.26 18.30
N GLU A 8 8.72 11.54 18.25
CA GLU A 8 9.73 12.04 17.31
C GLU A 8 11.11 11.88 17.95
N LEU A 9 11.97 11.07 17.34
CA LEU A 9 13.38 10.94 17.67
C LEU A 9 14.14 11.91 16.77
N ARG A 10 14.29 13.16 17.22
CA ARG A 10 15.02 14.19 16.47
C ARG A 10 16.51 14.12 16.78
N ASN A 11 17.32 14.02 15.73
CA ASN A 11 18.77 14.15 15.80
C ASN A 11 19.24 15.44 15.13
N PRO A 12 19.48 16.51 15.91
CA PRO A 12 19.95 17.79 15.38
C PRO A 12 21.48 17.86 15.21
N SER A 13 22.21 16.76 15.44
CA SER A 13 23.68 16.75 15.32
C SER A 13 24.14 16.37 13.92
N ASP A 14 25.44 16.57 13.65
CA ASP A 14 26.09 16.22 12.40
C ASP A 14 26.57 14.75 12.35
N GLU A 15 26.24 13.96 13.37
CA GLU A 15 26.63 12.54 13.49
C GLU A 15 25.39 11.65 13.68
N VAL A 16 25.51 10.35 13.39
CA VAL A 16 24.42 9.38 13.67
C VAL A 16 24.21 9.28 15.17
N HIS A 17 22.97 9.51 15.63
CA HIS A 17 22.61 9.36 17.04
C HIS A 17 21.84 8.06 17.29
N THR A 18 22.11 7.44 18.44
CA THR A 18 21.46 6.19 18.85
C THR A 18 20.54 6.44 20.04
N PHE A 19 19.23 6.23 19.83
CA PHE A 19 18.22 6.31 20.87
C PHE A 19 17.94 4.91 21.42
N ARG A 20 18.15 4.71 22.72
CA ARG A 20 17.90 3.43 23.40
C ARG A 20 16.78 3.59 24.43
N PHE A 21 15.78 2.73 24.33
CA PHE A 21 14.70 2.59 25.30
C PHE A 21 14.89 1.27 26.03
N GLY A 22 15.16 1.31 27.33
CA GLY A 22 15.29 0.10 28.15
C GLY A 22 13.94 -0.56 28.41
N GLU A 23 13.93 -1.86 28.69
CA GLU A 23 12.74 -2.54 29.24
C GLU A 23 12.28 -1.86 30.55
N GLY A 24 10.97 -1.67 30.70
CA GLY A 24 10.36 -0.93 31.82
C GLY A 24 10.53 0.59 31.77
N ALA A 25 11.31 1.13 30.83
CA ALA A 25 11.51 2.58 30.70
C ALA A 25 10.20 3.27 30.32
N ARG A 26 9.93 4.42 30.93
CA ARG A 26 8.73 5.21 30.62
C ARG A 26 8.81 5.77 29.20
N ILE A 27 7.80 5.48 28.38
CA ILE A 27 7.64 6.00 27.01
C ILE A 27 6.86 7.31 27.05
N GLY A 28 5.72 7.34 27.74
CA GLY A 28 4.84 8.50 27.75
C GLY A 28 3.52 8.23 28.46
N ARG A 29 2.52 9.07 28.20
CA ARG A 29 1.14 8.86 28.66
C ARG A 29 0.22 8.68 27.48
N LEU A 30 -0.71 7.73 27.56
CA LEU A 30 -1.74 7.56 26.55
C LEU A 30 -2.62 8.82 26.48
N PRO A 31 -2.85 9.39 25.29
CA PRO A 31 -3.76 10.52 25.13
C PRO A 31 -5.20 10.21 25.55
N SER A 32 -5.61 8.94 25.43
CA SER A 32 -6.99 8.50 25.66
C SER A 32 -7.39 8.41 27.13
N ASN A 33 -6.47 8.07 28.03
CA ASN A 33 -6.79 7.84 29.45
C ASN A 33 -5.69 8.30 30.44
N GLY A 34 -4.59 8.87 29.95
CA GLY A 34 -3.50 9.38 30.79
C GLY A 34 -2.61 8.31 31.44
N ASN A 35 -2.87 7.03 31.17
CA ASN A 35 -2.07 5.93 31.72
C ASN A 35 -0.63 6.02 31.23
N ILE A 36 0.31 5.79 32.14
CA ILE A 36 1.73 5.76 31.80
C ILE A 36 2.03 4.45 31.10
N VAL A 37 2.67 4.53 29.94
CA VAL A 37 3.14 3.37 29.19
C VAL A 37 4.63 3.20 29.43
N HIS A 38 5.02 1.97 29.73
CA HIS A 38 6.38 1.54 29.94
C HIS A 38 6.79 0.59 28.83
N ASN A 39 8.00 0.74 28.33
CA ASN A 39 8.54 -0.05 27.25
C ASN A 39 8.59 -1.54 27.63
N ALA A 40 8.06 -2.42 26.78
CA ALA A 40 7.91 -3.84 27.08
C ALA A 40 9.23 -4.63 26.96
N GLU A 41 10.18 -4.14 26.16
CA GLU A 41 11.48 -4.78 25.94
C GLU A 41 12.57 -3.74 25.63
N THR A 42 13.85 -4.08 25.75
CA THR A 42 14.92 -3.14 25.39
C THR A 42 15.04 -2.99 23.88
N ILE A 43 14.90 -1.77 23.36
CA ILE A 43 14.98 -1.47 21.93
C ILE A 43 15.90 -0.27 21.61
N THR A 44 16.52 -0.31 20.43
CA THR A 44 17.50 0.71 19.99
C THR A 44 17.18 1.17 18.56
N PHE A 45 17.25 2.49 18.33
CA PHE A 45 17.06 3.13 17.03
C PHE A 45 18.28 3.99 16.67
N SER A 46 18.79 3.82 15.46
CA SER A 46 19.75 4.76 14.86
C SER A 46 19.00 5.82 14.05
N VAL A 47 19.40 7.08 14.20
CA VAL A 47 18.83 8.24 13.49
C VAL A 47 19.98 9.03 12.85
N PRO A 48 20.00 9.21 11.52
CA PRO A 48 21.04 9.96 10.80
C PRO A 48 21.20 11.40 11.28
N ALA A 49 22.34 12.01 10.92
CA ALA A 49 22.62 13.42 11.17
C ALA A 49 21.53 14.34 10.61
N GLN A 50 21.24 15.44 11.30
CA GLN A 50 20.28 16.47 10.88
C GLN A 50 18.90 15.92 10.43
N SER A 51 18.41 14.85 11.07
CA SER A 51 17.20 14.14 10.67
C SER A 51 16.29 13.83 11.85
N SER A 52 15.08 13.33 11.56
CA SER A 52 14.14 12.88 12.60
C SER A 52 13.54 11.53 12.22
N ARG A 53 13.23 10.72 13.23
CA ARG A 53 12.59 9.42 13.05
C ARG A 53 11.37 9.31 13.95
N TRP A 54 10.22 8.97 13.37
CA TRP A 54 9.01 8.71 14.14
C TRP A 54 8.94 7.23 14.55
N VAL A 55 8.64 6.98 15.81
CA VAL A 55 8.43 5.63 16.36
C VAL A 55 7.12 5.59 17.15
N ALA A 56 6.43 4.46 17.11
CA ALA A 56 5.14 4.29 17.78
C ALA A 56 5.20 3.11 18.75
N PHE A 57 4.59 3.25 19.91
CA PHE A 57 4.48 2.21 20.93
C PHE A 57 3.02 1.96 21.26
N SER A 58 2.65 0.71 21.49
CA SER A 58 1.28 0.32 21.85
C SER A 58 0.94 0.76 23.28
N SER A 59 -0.31 0.61 23.69
CA SER A 59 -0.71 0.85 25.09
C SER A 59 -0.04 -0.10 26.10
N THR A 60 0.49 -1.23 25.64
CA THR A 60 1.26 -2.19 26.43
C THR A 60 2.76 -1.92 26.38
N GLY A 61 3.21 -0.96 25.58
CA GLY A 61 4.60 -0.53 25.51
C GLY A 61 5.48 -1.33 24.57
N GLU A 62 4.89 -2.17 23.74
CA GLU A 62 5.60 -2.86 22.67
C GLU A 62 5.87 -1.88 21.53
N LEU A 63 7.03 -2.00 20.85
CA LEU A 63 7.25 -1.27 19.62
C LEU A 63 6.15 -1.67 18.64
N VAL A 64 5.38 -0.69 18.19
CA VAL A 64 4.54 -0.85 17.01
C VAL A 64 5.49 -0.76 15.82
N THR A 65 6.17 -1.87 15.59
CA THR A 65 6.62 -2.20 14.23
C THR A 65 5.33 -2.19 13.44
N PRO A 66 5.25 -1.38 12.37
CA PRO A 66 3.98 -1.24 11.72
C PRO A 66 3.49 -2.62 11.33
N HIS A 67 2.34 -3.00 11.87
CA HIS A 67 1.69 -4.27 11.63
C HIS A 67 1.87 -4.65 10.16
N SER A 68 2.43 -5.83 9.94
CA SER A 68 2.31 -6.48 8.64
C SER A 68 0.83 -6.74 8.40
N ILE A 69 0.42 -6.90 7.15
CA ILE A 69 -0.99 -7.20 6.87
C ILE A 69 -1.44 -8.54 7.49
N ASP A 70 -0.49 -9.38 7.93
CA ASP A 70 -0.76 -10.63 8.62
C ASP A 70 -1.17 -10.43 10.09
N ASP A 71 -0.74 -9.33 10.73
CA ASP A 71 -1.14 -8.98 12.10
C ASP A 71 -2.57 -8.44 12.17
N ILE A 72 -3.11 -8.02 11.02
CA ILE A 72 -4.45 -7.45 10.91
C ILE A 72 -5.50 -8.57 10.95
N GLN A 73 -6.13 -8.76 12.10
CA GLN A 73 -7.18 -9.76 12.30
C GLN A 73 -8.42 -9.45 11.43
N ALA A 74 -8.83 -10.42 10.60
CA ALA A 74 -9.98 -10.28 9.71
C ALA A 74 -11.11 -11.22 10.13
N THR A 75 -12.34 -10.71 10.12
CA THR A 75 -13.53 -11.50 10.40
C THR A 75 -14.17 -12.04 9.13
N THR A 76 -14.78 -13.22 9.21
CA THR A 76 -15.45 -13.83 8.06
C THR A 76 -16.69 -13.03 7.65
N THR A 77 -16.84 -12.82 6.35
CA THR A 77 -18.04 -12.23 5.74
C THR A 77 -18.41 -12.98 4.46
N ASN A 78 -19.60 -12.72 3.93
CA ASN A 78 -20.02 -13.18 2.60
C ASN A 78 -19.81 -12.12 1.51
N ARG A 79 -19.53 -10.87 1.90
CA ARG A 79 -19.36 -9.74 1.00
C ARG A 79 -18.46 -8.67 1.62
N ILE A 80 -17.65 -8.04 0.79
CA ILE A 80 -16.79 -6.91 1.13
C ILE A 80 -17.32 -5.68 0.39
N ILE A 81 -17.39 -4.55 1.08
CA ILE A 81 -17.66 -3.25 0.48
C ILE A 81 -16.37 -2.45 0.63
N ALA A 82 -15.79 -2.01 -0.50
CA ALA A 82 -14.40 -1.57 -0.54
C ALA A 82 -14.13 -0.31 0.29
N ASP A 83 -15.12 0.56 0.46
CA ASP A 83 -15.01 1.84 1.15
C ASP A 83 -15.44 1.82 2.64
N GLU A 84 -15.95 0.71 3.15
CA GLU A 84 -16.50 0.66 4.52
C GLU A 84 -15.44 0.51 5.64
N GLY A 85 -14.14 0.44 5.30
CA GLY A 85 -13.06 0.33 6.29
C GLY A 85 -13.12 -0.91 7.18
N ASN A 86 -14.01 -1.87 6.90
CA ASN A 86 -14.17 -3.09 7.67
C ASN A 86 -13.01 -4.06 7.41
N THR A 87 -12.50 -4.68 8.47
CA THR A 87 -11.44 -5.70 8.37
C THR A 87 -12.07 -7.10 8.28
N THR A 88 -12.34 -7.53 7.05
CA THR A 88 -13.05 -8.77 6.77
C THR A 88 -12.37 -9.60 5.68
N TYR A 89 -12.78 -10.86 5.56
CA TYR A 89 -12.42 -11.72 4.44
C TYR A 89 -13.55 -12.68 4.06
N VAL A 90 -13.62 -13.04 2.78
CA VAL A 90 -14.49 -14.08 2.23
C VAL A 90 -13.68 -15.35 2.05
N PRO A 91 -14.02 -16.47 2.72
CA PRO A 91 -13.29 -17.72 2.60
C PRO A 91 -13.34 -18.27 1.17
N LEU A 92 -12.22 -18.84 0.72
CA LEU A 92 -12.09 -19.48 -0.58
C LEU A 92 -11.67 -20.95 -0.42
N PRO A 93 -11.84 -21.79 -1.46
CA PRO A 93 -11.37 -23.17 -1.44
C PRO A 93 -9.86 -23.25 -1.19
N ALA A 94 -9.44 -24.00 -0.17
CA ALA A 94 -8.04 -24.07 0.26
C ALA A 94 -7.04 -24.48 -0.84
N HIS A 95 -7.49 -25.26 -1.83
CA HIS A 95 -6.63 -25.71 -2.94
C HIS A 95 -6.18 -24.58 -3.88
N TRP A 96 -6.81 -23.41 -3.86
CA TRP A 96 -6.42 -22.27 -4.71
C TRP A 96 -5.08 -21.66 -4.30
N VAL A 97 -4.69 -21.78 -3.02
CA VAL A 97 -3.38 -21.32 -2.52
C VAL A 97 -2.24 -22.21 -3.02
N THR A 98 -2.55 -23.46 -3.35
CA THR A 98 -1.57 -24.46 -3.82
C THR A 98 -1.67 -24.74 -5.31
N ALA A 99 -2.57 -24.05 -6.01
CA ALA A 99 -2.67 -24.12 -7.47
C ALA A 99 -1.42 -23.52 -8.11
N ASN A 100 -1.21 -23.79 -9.41
CA ASN A 100 -0.17 -23.07 -10.14
C ASN A 100 -0.53 -21.57 -10.18
N LEU A 101 0.49 -20.72 -10.40
CA LEU A 101 0.35 -19.27 -10.26
C LEU A 101 -0.71 -18.66 -11.19
N GLU A 102 -0.83 -19.17 -12.41
CA GLU A 102 -1.79 -18.66 -13.40
C GLU A 102 -3.22 -18.97 -12.96
N ASP A 103 -3.52 -20.23 -12.63
CA ASP A 103 -4.82 -20.64 -12.12
C ASP A 103 -5.19 -19.90 -10.83
N ALA A 104 -4.22 -19.73 -9.92
CA ALA A 104 -4.43 -18.98 -8.68
C ALA A 104 -4.75 -17.51 -8.97
N ARG A 105 -4.01 -16.83 -9.86
CA ARG A 105 -4.26 -15.44 -10.25
C ARG A 105 -5.68 -15.27 -10.79
N ASP A 106 -6.09 -16.16 -11.68
CA ASP A 106 -7.41 -16.12 -12.30
C ASP A 106 -8.53 -16.37 -11.28
N ALA A 107 -8.37 -17.38 -10.43
CA ALA A 107 -9.34 -17.72 -9.40
C ALA A 107 -9.51 -16.59 -8.37
N PHE A 108 -8.41 -16.02 -7.87
CA PHE A 108 -8.45 -14.88 -6.94
C PHE A 108 -9.04 -13.63 -7.60
N THR A 109 -8.69 -13.33 -8.86
CA THR A 109 -9.25 -12.18 -9.58
C THR A 109 -10.75 -12.32 -9.77
N HIS A 110 -11.22 -13.51 -10.17
CA HIS A 110 -12.64 -13.79 -10.29
C HIS A 110 -13.37 -13.64 -8.95
N ALA A 111 -12.80 -14.19 -7.87
CA ALA A 111 -13.37 -14.08 -6.54
C ALA A 111 -13.37 -12.64 -6.01
N CYS A 112 -12.35 -11.83 -6.31
CA CYS A 112 -12.35 -10.41 -5.96
C CYS A 112 -13.49 -9.67 -6.66
N ARG A 113 -13.70 -9.90 -7.98
CA ARG A 113 -14.82 -9.32 -8.73
C ARG A 113 -16.19 -9.73 -8.19
N SER A 114 -16.34 -10.98 -7.72
CA SER A 114 -17.61 -11.47 -7.17
C SER A 114 -17.88 -11.00 -5.73
N SER A 115 -16.83 -10.75 -4.96
CA SER A 115 -16.93 -10.59 -3.49
C SER A 115 -16.73 -9.16 -3.00
N ILE A 116 -15.95 -8.35 -3.73
CA ILE A 116 -15.66 -6.96 -3.39
C ILE A 116 -16.53 -6.04 -4.25
N GLN A 117 -17.35 -5.23 -3.58
CA GLN A 117 -18.19 -4.22 -4.21
C GLN A 117 -17.59 -2.82 -4.06
N GLY A 118 -17.99 -1.90 -4.96
CA GLY A 118 -17.57 -0.50 -4.93
C GLY A 118 -16.28 -0.22 -5.72
N VAL A 119 -15.65 -1.24 -6.30
CA VAL A 119 -14.52 -1.05 -7.23
C VAL A 119 -15.08 -0.97 -8.66
N HIS A 120 -14.72 0.09 -9.37
CA HIS A 120 -15.07 0.27 -10.78
C HIS A 120 -13.88 -0.11 -11.65
N GLU A 121 -14.06 -1.10 -12.52
CA GLU A 121 -13.04 -1.55 -13.46
C GLU A 121 -13.51 -1.24 -14.88
N ASP A 122 -12.71 -0.43 -15.59
CA ASP A 122 -12.86 -0.17 -17.02
C ASP A 122 -11.47 0.11 -17.60
N HIS A 123 -10.90 -0.91 -18.25
CA HIS A 123 -9.55 -0.81 -18.81
C HIS A 123 -9.46 0.19 -19.97
N ASN A 124 -10.59 0.59 -20.58
CA ASN A 124 -10.58 1.65 -21.61
C ASN A 124 -10.45 3.04 -20.99
N LEU A 125 -10.88 3.21 -19.73
CA LEU A 125 -10.68 4.44 -18.96
C LEU A 125 -9.33 4.45 -18.21
N GLY A 126 -8.56 3.36 -18.30
CA GLY A 126 -7.31 3.21 -17.55
C GLY A 126 -7.52 2.93 -16.06
N ILE A 127 -8.68 2.41 -15.64
CA ILE A 127 -8.99 2.12 -14.23
C ILE A 127 -9.14 0.61 -13.96
N GLY A 128 -8.69 0.19 -12.77
CA GLY A 128 -8.68 -1.21 -12.32
C GLY A 128 -8.70 -1.32 -10.79
N GLY A 129 -8.17 -2.43 -10.25
CA GLY A 129 -8.02 -2.62 -8.81
C GLY A 129 -8.39 -4.02 -8.32
N TYR A 130 -9.12 -4.80 -9.12
CA TYR A 130 -9.45 -6.18 -8.74
C TYR A 130 -8.23 -7.11 -8.80
N ALA A 131 -7.32 -6.94 -9.76
CA ALA A 131 -6.11 -7.76 -9.83
C ALA A 131 -5.10 -7.35 -8.76
N LEU A 132 -5.06 -6.06 -8.37
CA LEU A 132 -4.33 -5.60 -7.19
C LEU A 132 -4.83 -6.33 -5.93
N MET A 133 -6.13 -6.25 -5.63
CA MET A 133 -6.70 -6.91 -4.45
C MET A 133 -6.55 -8.43 -4.49
N ALA A 134 -6.63 -9.04 -5.67
CA ALA A 134 -6.41 -10.47 -5.87
C ALA A 134 -4.97 -10.88 -5.55
N THR A 135 -3.99 -10.12 -6.06
CA THR A 135 -2.56 -10.36 -5.80
C THR A 135 -2.30 -10.35 -4.30
N PHE A 136 -2.74 -9.30 -3.61
CA PHE A 136 -2.51 -9.14 -2.18
C PHE A 136 -3.28 -10.16 -1.32
N SER A 137 -4.51 -10.51 -1.72
CA SER A 137 -5.29 -11.57 -1.08
C SER A 137 -4.63 -12.93 -1.20
N ARG A 138 -4.08 -13.25 -2.38
CA ARG A 138 -3.35 -14.50 -2.63
C ARG A 138 -2.08 -14.57 -1.79
N LEU A 139 -1.26 -13.52 -1.82
CA LEU A 139 -0.02 -13.46 -1.04
C LEU A 139 -0.30 -13.60 0.48
N ARG A 140 -1.33 -12.93 1.00
CA ARG A 140 -1.75 -13.11 2.39
C ARG A 140 -2.24 -14.52 2.68
N SER A 141 -3.02 -15.11 1.77
CA SER A 141 -3.52 -16.49 1.90
C SER A 141 -2.38 -17.52 1.95
N GLU A 142 -1.37 -17.35 1.10
CA GLU A 142 -0.16 -18.20 1.05
C GLU A 142 0.64 -18.14 2.36
N ARG A 143 0.76 -16.94 2.94
CA ARG A 143 1.49 -16.71 4.19
C ARG A 143 0.77 -17.25 5.42
N THR A 144 -0.51 -16.93 5.55
CA THR A 144 -1.31 -17.28 6.75
C THR A 144 -1.87 -18.71 6.69
N GLY A 145 -1.91 -19.33 5.51
CA GLY A 145 -2.62 -20.58 5.28
C GLY A 145 -4.15 -20.44 5.27
N GLN A 146 -4.67 -19.22 5.45
CA GLN A 146 -6.08 -18.91 5.42
C GLN A 146 -6.47 -18.41 4.02
N CYS A 147 -6.98 -19.32 3.20
CA CYS A 147 -7.39 -19.01 1.84
C CYS A 147 -8.64 -18.11 1.82
N GLY A 148 -8.51 -16.89 1.27
CA GLY A 148 -9.64 -15.97 1.18
C GLY A 148 -9.37 -14.71 0.37
N VAL A 149 -10.45 -14.05 -0.06
CA VAL A 149 -10.41 -12.66 -0.53
C VAL A 149 -10.51 -11.75 0.67
N TYR A 150 -9.58 -10.81 0.81
CA TYR A 150 -9.52 -9.91 1.95
C TYR A 150 -10.03 -8.51 1.57
N SER A 151 -10.68 -7.86 2.52
CA SER A 151 -11.02 -6.44 2.42
C SER A 151 -9.78 -5.56 2.24
N PRO A 152 -9.89 -4.37 1.60
CA PRO A 152 -8.77 -3.44 1.46
C PRO A 152 -8.08 -3.17 2.80
N ASN A 153 -8.84 -2.90 3.86
CA ASN A 153 -8.29 -2.62 5.19
C ASN A 153 -7.55 -3.82 5.78
N ALA A 154 -8.04 -5.05 5.56
CA ALA A 154 -7.31 -6.27 5.93
C ALA A 154 -5.98 -6.43 5.15
N LEU A 155 -5.86 -5.80 3.99
CA LEU A 155 -4.62 -5.78 3.19
C LEU A 155 -3.80 -4.51 3.42
N GLY A 156 -4.13 -3.70 4.43
CA GLY A 156 -3.42 -2.46 4.72
C GLY A 156 -3.66 -1.35 3.69
N PHE A 157 -4.73 -1.44 2.91
CA PHE A 157 -5.17 -0.40 1.98
C PHE A 157 -6.39 0.33 2.50
N GLU A 158 -6.47 1.62 2.22
CA GLU A 158 -7.71 2.40 2.27
C GLU A 158 -8.24 2.64 0.86
N TYR A 159 -9.53 2.95 0.78
CA TYR A 159 -10.19 3.41 -0.43
C TYR A 159 -10.06 4.93 -0.52
N ASP A 160 -9.46 5.44 -1.59
CA ASP A 160 -9.33 6.86 -1.85
C ASP A 160 -10.61 7.41 -2.52
N ASN A 161 -11.51 7.91 -1.68
CA ASN A 161 -12.75 8.57 -2.09
C ASN A 161 -12.55 10.07 -2.40
N ASN A 162 -11.31 10.58 -2.46
CA ASN A 162 -11.09 12.00 -2.74
C ASN A 162 -11.51 12.35 -4.17
N ASN A 163 -12.31 13.39 -4.34
CA ASN A 163 -12.71 13.91 -5.65
C ASN A 163 -11.54 14.36 -6.51
N ASP A 164 -10.40 14.70 -5.90
CA ASP A 164 -9.18 15.10 -6.59
C ASP A 164 -8.26 13.91 -6.93
N SER A 165 -8.63 12.67 -6.59
CA SER A 165 -7.83 11.49 -6.90
C SER A 165 -7.86 11.13 -8.40
N LEU A 166 -6.79 10.49 -8.87
CA LEU A 166 -6.69 10.04 -10.27
C LEU A 166 -7.86 9.14 -10.66
N HIS A 167 -8.16 8.14 -9.84
CA HIS A 167 -9.24 7.19 -10.11
C HIS A 167 -10.60 7.90 -10.25
N ASN A 168 -10.93 8.84 -9.37
CA ASN A 168 -12.19 9.58 -9.45
C ASN A 168 -12.25 10.53 -10.64
N HIS A 169 -11.14 11.15 -11.05
CA HIS A 169 -11.13 11.97 -12.26
C HIS A 169 -11.37 11.16 -13.53
N LEU A 170 -10.79 9.97 -13.63
CA LEU A 170 -10.99 9.07 -14.76
C LEU A 170 -12.41 8.50 -14.78
N LEU A 171 -12.89 8.02 -13.63
CA LEU A 171 -14.24 7.45 -13.48
C LEU A 171 -15.33 8.45 -13.88
N ASN A 172 -15.15 9.73 -13.54
CA ASN A 172 -16.11 10.80 -13.84
C ASN A 172 -15.89 11.47 -15.21
N GLY A 173 -14.87 11.03 -15.98
CA GLY A 173 -14.53 11.62 -17.27
C GLY A 173 -14.00 13.06 -17.20
N ASN A 174 -13.49 13.49 -16.04
CA ASN A 174 -12.83 14.80 -15.91
C ASN A 174 -11.44 14.78 -16.56
N LEU A 175 -10.75 13.64 -16.46
CA LEU A 175 -9.49 13.39 -17.14
C LEU A 175 -9.63 12.18 -18.06
N VAL A 176 -8.91 12.22 -19.17
CA VAL A 176 -8.67 11.06 -20.04
C VAL A 176 -7.23 10.62 -19.83
N MET A 177 -7.01 9.33 -19.69
CA MET A 177 -5.67 8.74 -19.61
C MET A 177 -5.31 8.17 -20.98
N ASP A 178 -4.38 8.82 -21.67
CA ASP A 178 -3.87 8.35 -22.95
C ASP A 178 -2.90 7.19 -22.73
N GLU A 179 -2.02 7.33 -21.74
CA GLU A 179 -1.06 6.31 -21.37
C GLU A 179 -0.75 6.37 -19.86
N ALA A 180 -0.58 5.19 -19.25
CA ALA A 180 0.06 5.04 -17.97
C ALA A 180 1.05 3.87 -18.06
N TYR A 181 2.31 4.15 -17.74
CA TYR A 181 3.41 3.20 -17.92
C TYR A 181 4.25 3.09 -16.65
N GLY A 182 4.59 1.85 -16.29
CA GLY A 182 5.57 1.52 -15.27
C GLY A 182 6.87 1.06 -15.91
N SER A 183 7.99 1.66 -15.54
CA SER A 183 9.32 1.33 -16.07
C SER A 183 10.35 1.24 -14.95
N GLY A 184 10.82 0.04 -14.65
CA GLY A 184 11.89 -0.15 -13.66
C GLY A 184 11.40 -0.06 -12.22
N PHE A 185 12.33 -0.17 -11.26
CA PHE A 185 12.01 -0.24 -9.83
C PHE A 185 12.63 0.94 -9.08
N ASP A 186 11.91 1.46 -8.09
CA ASP A 186 12.41 2.41 -7.09
C ASP A 186 13.23 3.57 -7.69
N SER A 187 12.74 4.14 -8.80
CA SER A 187 13.33 5.31 -9.46
C SER A 187 12.32 6.46 -9.52
N SER A 188 12.81 7.68 -9.57
CA SER A 188 12.01 8.93 -9.54
C SER A 188 11.08 9.12 -10.74
N ASP A 189 11.29 8.35 -11.80
CA ASP A 189 10.60 8.41 -13.09
C ASP A 189 9.98 7.07 -13.50
N SER A 190 9.87 6.12 -12.56
CA SER A 190 9.37 4.77 -12.85
C SER A 190 7.87 4.72 -13.13
N ILE A 191 7.11 5.76 -12.81
CA ILE A 191 5.72 5.94 -13.26
C ILE A 191 5.68 7.12 -14.21
N ARG A 192 5.07 6.91 -15.38
CA ARG A 192 4.69 7.98 -16.32
C ARG A 192 3.20 7.93 -16.58
N LEU A 193 2.53 9.07 -16.46
CA LEU A 193 1.12 9.25 -16.80
C LEU A 193 0.99 10.34 -17.86
N GLU A 194 0.15 10.10 -18.86
CA GLU A 194 -0.25 11.06 -19.87
C GLU A 194 -1.75 11.30 -19.74
N LEU A 195 -2.10 12.50 -19.32
CA LEU A 195 -3.46 12.87 -18.95
C LEU A 195 -3.93 14.11 -19.72
N SER A 196 -5.14 14.06 -20.25
CA SER A 196 -5.80 15.22 -20.87
C SER A 196 -6.99 15.69 -20.04
N ASN A 197 -7.07 17.00 -19.80
CA ASN A 197 -8.26 17.64 -19.25
C ASN A 197 -9.23 17.99 -20.39
N THR A 198 -10.32 17.25 -20.49
CA THR A 198 -11.34 17.45 -21.52
C THR A 198 -12.47 18.38 -21.08
N THR A 199 -12.38 18.93 -19.86
CA THR A 199 -13.38 19.84 -19.29
C THR A 199 -13.08 21.31 -19.59
N ASP A 200 -14.02 22.18 -19.26
CA ASP A 200 -13.92 23.64 -19.38
C ASP A 200 -13.39 24.32 -18.10
N ARG A 201 -12.94 23.54 -17.12
CA ARG A 201 -12.44 24.02 -15.81
C ARG A 201 -11.07 23.45 -15.47
N ASN A 202 -10.37 24.12 -14.56
CA ASN A 202 -9.12 23.60 -14.01
C ASN A 202 -9.40 22.31 -13.24
N ILE A 203 -8.58 21.28 -13.45
CA ILE A 203 -8.61 20.04 -12.69
C ILE A 203 -7.41 19.99 -11.76
N ARG A 204 -7.66 19.91 -10.45
CA ARG A 204 -6.65 19.61 -9.44
C ARG A 204 -6.57 18.09 -9.29
N LEU A 205 -5.39 17.54 -9.55
CA LEU A 205 -5.06 16.14 -9.35
C LEU A 205 -4.16 16.01 -8.14
N CYS A 206 -4.56 15.17 -7.19
CA CYS A 206 -3.78 14.82 -6.01
C CYS A 206 -3.62 13.30 -5.94
N MET A 207 -2.37 12.82 -5.91
CA MET A 207 -2.04 11.43 -5.64
C MET A 207 -1.11 11.40 -4.42
N ALA A 208 -1.64 10.91 -3.30
CA ALA A 208 -0.88 10.82 -2.07
C ALA A 208 0.12 9.65 -2.10
N PRO A 209 1.19 9.67 -1.26
CA PRO A 209 2.03 8.52 -1.03
C PRO A 209 1.21 7.26 -0.72
N GLY A 210 1.59 6.16 -1.35
CA GLY A 210 0.91 4.87 -1.28
C GLY A 210 -0.16 4.65 -2.34
N THR A 211 -0.46 5.64 -3.20
CA THR A 211 -1.40 5.45 -4.32
C THR A 211 -0.96 4.25 -5.15
N ALA A 212 -1.84 3.26 -5.29
CA ALA A 212 -1.52 1.99 -5.90
C ALA A 212 -1.96 1.95 -7.37
N PHE A 213 -1.10 1.37 -8.19
CA PHE A 213 -1.31 1.10 -9.60
C PHE A 213 -1.27 -0.40 -9.84
N GLU A 214 -2.25 -0.89 -10.58
CA GLU A 214 -2.33 -2.28 -11.03
C GLU A 214 -1.62 -2.41 -12.37
N GLN A 215 -0.78 -3.43 -12.56
CA GLN A 215 -0.24 -3.71 -13.89
C GLN A 215 -1.27 -4.49 -14.71
N ARG A 216 -1.62 -3.94 -15.89
CA ARG A 216 -2.66 -4.47 -16.77
C ARG A 216 -2.32 -5.84 -17.36
N ASP A 217 -1.03 -6.13 -17.58
CA ASP A 217 -0.62 -7.33 -18.29
C ASP A 217 -0.82 -8.59 -17.43
N ARG A 218 -1.97 -9.25 -17.67
CA ARG A 218 -2.43 -10.45 -16.96
C ARG A 218 -1.56 -11.68 -17.22
N HIS A 219 -0.82 -11.71 -18.34
CA HIS A 219 -0.02 -12.87 -18.75
C HIS A 219 1.49 -12.64 -18.58
N ALA A 220 1.91 -11.44 -18.16
CA ALA A 220 3.28 -11.22 -17.77
C ALA A 220 3.63 -12.16 -16.59
N GLN A 221 4.70 -12.94 -16.77
CA GLN A 221 5.31 -13.72 -15.69
C GLN A 221 5.67 -12.83 -14.47
N ASN A 222 5.76 -11.51 -14.72
CA ASN A 222 6.27 -10.48 -13.83
C ASN A 222 5.21 -9.50 -13.31
N GLN A 223 3.94 -9.91 -13.15
CA GLN A 223 2.89 -9.00 -12.66
C GLN A 223 3.31 -8.31 -11.34
N GLN A 224 3.60 -7.02 -11.47
CA GLN A 224 4.15 -6.16 -10.45
C GLN A 224 3.23 -4.96 -10.28
N ASN A 225 2.57 -4.89 -9.15
CA ASN A 225 1.84 -3.68 -8.81
C ASN A 225 2.83 -2.62 -8.36
N VAL A 226 2.49 -1.35 -8.57
CA VAL A 226 3.37 -0.23 -8.22
C VAL A 226 2.67 0.64 -7.20
N VAL A 227 3.40 1.13 -6.21
CA VAL A 227 2.90 2.16 -5.28
C VAL A 227 3.72 3.43 -5.43
N LEU A 228 3.02 4.55 -5.39
CA LEU A 228 3.63 5.87 -5.43
C LEU A 228 4.38 6.15 -4.13
N ARG A 229 5.66 6.52 -4.21
CA ARG A 229 6.49 6.90 -3.05
C ARG A 229 6.15 8.29 -2.55
N ASP A 230 6.11 9.26 -3.46
CA ASP A 230 6.02 10.68 -3.15
C ASP A 230 4.67 11.26 -3.53
N GLU A 231 4.27 12.33 -2.87
CA GLU A 231 3.05 13.04 -3.23
C GLU A 231 3.17 13.69 -4.61
N VAL A 232 2.11 13.60 -5.40
CA VAL A 232 1.97 14.34 -6.65
C VAL A 232 0.75 15.24 -6.55
N GLU A 233 0.97 16.53 -6.72
CA GLU A 233 -0.10 17.53 -6.84
C GLU A 233 0.12 18.34 -8.12
N VAL A 234 -0.86 18.31 -9.02
CA VAL A 234 -0.79 18.98 -10.33
C VAL A 234 -2.14 19.65 -10.62
N THR A 235 -2.10 20.83 -11.24
CA THR A 235 -3.30 21.43 -11.85
C THR A 235 -3.17 21.35 -13.37
N ILE A 236 -4.16 20.76 -14.03
CA ILE A 236 -4.25 20.67 -15.50
C ILE A 236 -5.31 21.67 -15.97
N LEU A 237 -4.94 22.62 -16.81
CA LEU A 237 -5.84 23.65 -17.31
C LEU A 237 -6.83 23.09 -18.34
N PRO A 238 -7.97 23.77 -18.60
CA PRO A 238 -8.96 23.33 -19.57
C PRO A 238 -8.36 23.06 -20.95
N GLY A 239 -8.64 21.90 -21.53
CA GLY A 239 -8.17 21.50 -22.85
C GLY A 239 -6.68 21.19 -22.95
N GLU A 240 -5.92 21.27 -21.85
CA GLU A 240 -4.49 20.95 -21.83
C GLU A 240 -4.24 19.47 -21.50
N SER A 241 -3.04 19.01 -21.85
CA SER A 241 -2.53 17.71 -21.46
C SER A 241 -1.28 17.87 -20.60
N ALA A 242 -1.08 16.94 -19.68
CA ALA A 242 0.06 16.91 -18.79
C ALA A 242 0.73 15.53 -18.84
N THR A 243 2.06 15.54 -18.91
CA THR A 243 2.88 14.36 -18.63
C THR A 243 3.38 14.45 -17.20
N ILE A 244 3.02 13.46 -16.39
CA ILE A 244 3.41 13.36 -14.98
C ILE A 244 4.40 12.21 -14.85
N THR A 245 5.61 12.49 -14.37
CA THR A 245 6.58 11.48 -13.96
C THR A 245 6.62 11.41 -12.44
N ALA A 246 6.63 10.20 -11.88
CA ALA A 246 6.61 10.02 -10.45
C ALA A 246 7.43 8.81 -9.98
N HIS A 247 7.84 8.87 -8.71
CA HIS A 247 8.62 7.80 -8.08
C HIS A 247 7.71 6.64 -7.69
N GLY A 248 7.75 5.56 -8.46
CA GLY A 248 7.07 4.30 -8.16
C GLY A 248 7.97 3.26 -7.51
N MET A 249 7.38 2.46 -6.64
CA MET A 249 8.02 1.35 -5.95
C MET A 249 7.27 0.03 -6.18
N CYS A 250 7.99 -1.07 -6.23
CA CYS A 250 7.41 -2.39 -6.44
C CYS A 250 6.57 -2.81 -5.23
N ALA A 251 5.28 -3.03 -5.41
CA ALA A 251 4.37 -3.36 -4.31
C ALA A 251 4.49 -4.84 -3.87
N ASN A 252 4.97 -5.73 -4.74
CA ASN A 252 5.24 -7.13 -4.42
C ASN A 252 6.66 -7.56 -4.84
N ARG A 253 7.40 -8.15 -3.90
CA ARG A 253 8.74 -8.72 -4.08
C ARG A 253 8.78 -9.86 -5.09
N THR A 254 7.70 -10.60 -5.22
CA THR A 254 7.60 -11.78 -6.10
C THR A 254 7.44 -11.43 -7.59
N GLY A 255 7.16 -10.17 -7.94
CA GLY A 255 7.17 -9.69 -9.32
C GLY A 255 8.55 -9.25 -9.77
N ALA A 256 8.81 -9.19 -11.09
CA ALA A 256 9.99 -8.48 -11.59
C ALA A 256 9.75 -6.96 -11.56
N SER A 257 10.69 -6.20 -12.10
CA SER A 257 10.47 -4.78 -12.36
C SER A 257 9.21 -4.58 -13.21
N PRO A 258 8.38 -3.57 -12.91
CA PRO A 258 7.26 -3.25 -13.78
C PRO A 258 7.81 -2.84 -15.14
N ASP A 259 7.18 -3.40 -16.17
CA ASP A 259 7.42 -3.09 -17.57
C ASP A 259 6.07 -3.23 -18.28
N GLY A 260 5.43 -2.09 -18.56
CA GLY A 260 4.17 -2.07 -19.28
C GLY A 260 3.09 -1.18 -18.66
N HIS A 261 1.86 -1.39 -19.13
CA HIS A 261 0.74 -0.53 -18.82
C HIS A 261 0.24 -0.68 -17.39
N LEU A 262 -0.01 0.47 -16.77
CA LEU A 262 -0.61 0.58 -15.45
C LEU A 262 -2.09 0.96 -15.57
N LEU A 263 -2.87 0.58 -14.56
CA LEU A 263 -4.23 1.01 -14.32
C LEU A 263 -4.27 1.75 -12.99
N ALA A 264 -4.95 2.90 -12.97
CA ALA A 264 -5.24 3.62 -11.74
C ALA A 264 -6.22 2.80 -10.89
N THR A 265 -5.95 2.70 -9.60
CA THR A 265 -6.83 2.00 -8.65
C THR A 265 -7.39 2.98 -7.62
N PRO A 266 -8.53 2.70 -6.99
CA PRO A 266 -9.04 3.52 -5.90
C PRO A 266 -8.34 3.22 -4.57
N PHE A 267 -7.17 2.55 -4.57
CA PHE A 267 -6.54 2.06 -3.37
C PHE A 267 -5.26 2.81 -3.03
N ARG A 268 -5.09 3.08 -1.74
CA ARG A 268 -3.89 3.70 -1.18
C ARG A 268 -3.35 2.86 -0.04
N LEU A 269 -2.05 2.57 -0.07
CA LEU A 269 -1.39 1.84 1.00
C LEU A 269 -1.32 2.72 2.26
N MET A 270 -1.89 2.23 3.36
CA MET A 270 -1.95 2.96 4.62
C MET A 270 -0.55 3.22 5.18
N ASN A 271 -0.36 4.40 5.77
CA ASN A 271 0.90 4.81 6.42
C ASN A 271 2.13 4.81 5.49
N ALA A 272 1.94 4.83 4.17
CA ALA A 272 2.98 4.84 3.14
C ALA A 272 4.19 5.72 3.45
N SER A 273 3.94 6.98 3.81
CA SER A 273 4.96 7.98 4.14
C SER A 273 5.88 7.57 5.30
N ASN A 274 5.41 6.71 6.22
CA ASN A 274 6.18 6.32 7.42
C ASN A 274 7.26 5.26 7.13
N PHE A 275 7.17 4.55 6.00
CA PHE A 275 8.10 3.46 5.69
C PHE A 275 8.73 3.56 4.30
N MET A 276 8.11 4.27 3.36
CA MET A 276 8.72 4.58 2.05
C MET A 276 9.58 5.86 2.07
N GLY A 277 9.69 6.54 3.23
CA GLY A 277 10.60 7.68 3.41
C GLY A 277 11.94 7.34 4.05
N ARG A 278 12.27 6.05 4.24
CA ARG A 278 13.45 5.58 4.97
C ARG A 278 14.61 5.26 4.04
N GLU A 279 15.52 6.21 3.86
CA GLU A 279 16.66 6.11 2.95
C GLU A 279 17.40 4.76 3.02
N GLY A 280 17.46 4.06 1.88
CA GLY A 280 18.18 2.80 1.70
C GLY A 280 17.44 1.53 2.16
N ARG A 281 16.18 1.63 2.60
CA ARG A 281 15.36 0.47 3.02
C ARG A 281 13.91 0.51 2.55
N GLU A 282 13.50 1.56 1.87
CA GLU A 282 12.12 1.84 1.47
C GLU A 282 11.47 0.63 0.80
N GLN A 283 12.13 0.06 -0.21
CA GLN A 283 11.60 -1.04 -1.01
C GLN A 283 11.48 -2.33 -0.19
N SER A 284 12.41 -2.55 0.73
CA SER A 284 12.40 -3.70 1.64
C SER A 284 11.32 -3.56 2.72
N ASP A 285 11.14 -2.36 3.26
CA ASP A 285 10.12 -2.07 4.27
C ASP A 285 8.70 -2.12 3.66
N LEU A 286 8.55 -1.71 2.40
CA LEU A 286 7.32 -1.90 1.62
C LEU A 286 7.00 -3.40 1.48
N TRP A 287 7.95 -4.20 0.98
CA TRP A 287 7.76 -5.65 0.87
C TRP A 287 7.54 -6.35 2.21
N ALA A 288 8.14 -5.85 3.29
CA ALA A 288 7.90 -6.35 4.64
C ALA A 288 6.43 -6.23 5.07
N ARG A 289 5.71 -5.25 4.53
CA ARG A 289 4.29 -5.07 4.81
C ARG A 289 3.38 -5.82 3.85
N THR A 290 3.80 -5.96 2.60
CA THR A 290 2.93 -6.43 1.52
C THR A 290 3.17 -7.88 1.12
N ASP A 291 4.38 -8.41 1.32
CA ASP A 291 4.84 -9.62 0.62
C ASP A 291 5.74 -10.59 1.40
N THR A 292 6.02 -10.42 2.70
CA THR A 292 7.10 -11.23 3.31
C THR A 292 6.86 -12.74 3.34
N THR A 293 7.57 -13.43 2.45
CA THR A 293 7.94 -14.83 2.54
C THR A 293 8.63 -15.13 3.88
N ASN A 294 8.09 -16.10 4.60
CA ASN A 294 8.77 -16.80 5.69
C ASN A 294 10.10 -17.38 5.15
N PRO A 295 11.29 -16.99 5.67
CA PRO A 295 12.57 -17.58 5.24
C PRO A 295 12.71 -19.08 5.59
N HIS A 296 11.70 -19.70 6.19
CA HIS A 296 11.70 -21.10 6.64
C HIS A 296 10.78 -22.08 5.90
N ARG A 297 10.20 -21.74 4.75
CA ARG A 297 9.70 -22.81 3.83
C ARG A 297 10.86 -23.34 3.00
N GLY A 298 11.60 -24.25 3.63
CA GLY A 298 12.70 -24.97 3.04
C GLY A 298 12.30 -25.78 1.82
N ARG A 299 13.33 -26.11 1.04
CA ARG A 299 13.38 -27.30 0.18
C ARG A 299 12.61 -28.45 0.83
N MET A 300 11.53 -28.88 0.17
CA MET A 300 11.24 -30.31 0.02
C MET A 300 11.53 -30.65 -1.43
#